data_AF-A0A7J4ERV7-F1
#
_entry.id   AF-A0A7J4ERV7-F1
#
_cell.length_a   1.000
_cell.length_b   1.000
_cell.length_c   1.000
_cell.angle_alpha   90.00
_cell.angle_beta   90.00
_cell.angle_gamma   90.00
#
_symmetry.space_group_name_H-M   'P 1'
#
loop_
_entity.id
_entity.type
_entity.pdbx_description
1 polymer ?
#
loop_
_entity_poly.entity_id
_entity_poly.type
_entity_poly.pdbx_seq_one_letter_code
_entity_poly.pdbx_strand_id
1 'polypeptide(L)'
;MNIEAKKSLLWDAFEELKLKWSVDERILERLDEEEEPTVDGLPESRINDLIAIKNKYQLDDVDFLFIVGAAVGLYEGQRNVRNVVKRKIKTVNEFVSSVIGKK
;
A
#
# COMPACT_ATOMS: atom_id res chain seq x y z
N MET A 1 -21.30 2.31 -22.09
CA MET A 1 -21.35 3.04 -20.80
C MET A 1 -20.95 4.50 -21.06
N ASN A 2 -21.62 5.48 -20.44
CA ASN A 2 -21.18 6.88 -20.48
C ASN A 2 -19.82 7.01 -19.77
N ILE A 3 -18.94 7.88 -20.27
CA ILE A 3 -17.61 8.18 -19.70
C ILE A 3 -17.71 8.53 -18.20
N GLU A 4 -18.73 9.27 -17.78
CA GLU A 4 -18.91 9.62 -16.35
C GLU A 4 -19.19 8.40 -15.49
N ALA A 5 -20.04 7.49 -15.96
CA ALA A 5 -20.31 6.22 -15.27
C ALA A 5 -19.06 5.33 -15.22
N LYS A 6 -18.25 5.32 -16.28
CA LYS A 6 -16.97 4.59 -16.32
C LYS A 6 -15.98 5.13 -15.30
N LYS A 7 -15.88 6.46 -15.19
CA LYS A 7 -15.02 7.12 -14.18
C LYS A 7 -15.49 6.79 -12.76
N SER A 8 -16.79 6.86 -12.50
CA SER A 8 -17.35 6.51 -11.18
C SER A 8 -17.01 5.06 -10.82
N LEU A 9 -17.23 4.12 -11.75
CA LEU A 9 -16.93 2.70 -11.53
C LEU A 9 -15.46 2.46 -11.16
N LEU A 10 -14.53 3.07 -11.93
CA LEU A 10 -13.10 2.95 -11.66
C LEU A 10 -12.70 3.61 -10.34
N TRP A 11 -13.33 4.74 -10.01
CA TRP A 11 -13.09 5.42 -8.75
C TRP A 11 -13.56 4.59 -7.55
N ASP A 12 -14.76 4.00 -7.65
CA ASP A 12 -15.33 3.14 -6.61
C ASP A 12 -14.48 1.88 -6.40
N ALA A 13 -14.02 1.26 -7.50
CA ALA A 13 -13.11 0.12 -7.46
C ALA A 13 -11.77 0.46 -6.77
N PHE A 14 -11.22 1.63 -7.10
CA PHE A 14 -9.97 2.10 -6.50
C PHE A 14 -10.13 2.46 -5.02
N GLU A 15 -11.21 3.14 -4.63
CA GLU A 15 -11.47 3.49 -3.23
C GLU A 15 -11.66 2.24 -2.36
N GLU A 16 -12.36 1.22 -2.85
CA GLU A 16 -12.47 -0.05 -2.12
C GLU A 16 -11.10 -0.72 -1.93
N LEU A 17 -10.27 -0.74 -2.97
CA LEU A 17 -8.93 -1.30 -2.87
C LEU A 17 -8.06 -0.47 -1.92
N LYS A 18 -8.14 0.86 -1.99
CA LYS A 18 -7.44 1.79 -1.09
C LYS A 18 -7.80 1.55 0.36
N LEU A 19 -9.08 1.29 0.68
CA LEU A 19 -9.53 0.99 2.03
C LEU A 19 -9.04 -0.39 2.52
N LYS A 20 -8.98 -1.39 1.64
CA LYS A 20 -8.38 -2.70 2.00
C LYS A 20 -6.87 -2.61 2.21
N TRP A 21 -6.22 -1.72 1.48
CA TRP A 21 -4.76 -1.58 1.47
C TRP A 21 -4.26 -0.49 2.41
N SER A 22 -5.15 0.38 2.89
CA SER A 22 -4.80 1.41 3.85
C SER A 22 -4.22 0.74 5.08
N VAL A 23 -2.98 1.09 5.36
CA VAL A 23 -2.24 0.66 6.53
C VAL A 23 -3.02 1.16 7.76
N ASP A 24 -3.61 0.25 8.53
CA ASP A 24 -4.11 0.55 9.87
C ASP A 24 -2.94 1.17 10.65
N GLU A 25 -3.13 2.29 11.35
CA GLU A 25 -2.08 2.98 12.10
C GLU A 25 -1.29 2.01 13.02
N ARG A 26 -1.94 0.91 13.43
CA ARG A 26 -1.38 -0.21 14.18
C ARG A 26 -0.28 -1.01 13.48
N ILE A 27 -0.22 -1.03 12.15
CA ILE A 27 0.85 -1.71 11.38
C ILE A 27 2.14 -0.87 11.39
N LEU A 28 2.05 0.46 11.57
CA LEU A 28 3.23 1.29 11.84
C LEU A 28 3.86 0.97 13.19
N GLU A 29 3.06 0.48 14.15
CA GLU A 29 3.55 0.01 15.46
C GLU A 29 4.19 -1.38 15.37
N ARG A 30 3.80 -2.20 14.39
CA ARG A 30 4.40 -3.51 14.10
C ARG A 30 5.52 -3.38 13.07
N LEU A 31 6.62 -2.80 13.51
CA LEU A 31 7.81 -2.61 12.68
C LEU A 31 8.52 -3.93 12.31
N ASP A 32 8.14 -5.04 12.96
CA ASP A 32 8.82 -6.34 12.96
C ASP A 32 8.02 -7.51 12.35
N GLU A 33 6.85 -7.28 11.75
CA GLU A 33 6.17 -8.36 11.00
C GLU A 33 7.00 -8.75 9.76
N GLU A 34 7.23 -10.06 9.60
CA GLU A 34 7.90 -10.64 8.43
C GLU A 34 7.16 -10.20 7.16
N GLU A 35 7.91 -9.61 6.20
CA GLU A 35 7.33 -9.19 4.93
C GLU A 35 6.81 -10.43 4.18
N GLU A 36 5.52 -10.41 3.81
CA GLU A 36 4.93 -11.46 2.97
C GLU A 36 5.80 -11.70 1.72
N PRO A 37 5.96 -12.97 1.28
CA PRO A 37 6.65 -13.26 0.04
C PRO A 37 5.99 -12.52 -1.12
N THR A 38 6.80 -11.79 -1.88
CA THR A 38 6.32 -11.03 -3.03
C THR A 38 6.43 -11.86 -4.31
N VAL A 39 5.39 -11.81 -5.13
CA VAL A 39 5.42 -12.25 -6.53
C VAL A 39 5.42 -11.00 -7.39
N ASP A 40 6.43 -10.84 -8.25
CA ASP A 40 6.61 -9.68 -9.12
C ASP A 40 6.54 -8.31 -8.40
N GLY A 41 7.01 -8.28 -7.14
CA GLY A 41 7.10 -7.05 -6.34
C GLY A 41 5.86 -6.69 -5.52
N LEU A 42 4.76 -7.44 -5.64
CA LEU A 42 3.58 -7.33 -4.78
C LEU A 42 3.41 -8.57 -3.89
N PRO A 43 2.93 -8.43 -2.64
CA PRO A 43 2.51 -9.58 -1.85
C PRO A 43 1.38 -10.36 -2.53
N GLU A 44 1.35 -11.69 -2.37
CA GLU A 44 0.32 -12.55 -2.96
C GLU A 44 -1.10 -12.13 -2.51
N SER A 45 -1.25 -11.69 -1.26
CA SER A 45 -2.51 -11.14 -0.73
C SER A 45 -3.04 -9.96 -1.56
N ARG A 46 -2.15 -9.08 -2.01
CA ARG A 46 -2.46 -7.91 -2.83
C ARG A 46 -2.82 -8.28 -4.27
N ILE A 47 -2.18 -9.31 -4.82
CA ILE A 47 -2.55 -9.86 -6.13
C ILE A 47 -3.97 -10.42 -6.07
N ASN A 48 -4.29 -11.19 -5.02
CA ASN A 48 -5.63 -11.75 -4.83
C ASN A 48 -6.71 -10.65 -4.69
N ASP A 49 -6.40 -9.56 -3.98
CA ASP A 49 -7.29 -8.39 -3.90
C ASP A 49 -7.56 -7.75 -5.26
N LEU A 50 -6.52 -7.60 -6.09
CA LEU A 50 -6.66 -7.04 -7.44
C LEU A 50 -7.57 -7.91 -8.31
N ILE A 51 -7.39 -9.22 -8.29
CA ILE A 51 -8.23 -10.17 -9.03
C ILE A 51 -9.67 -10.14 -8.52
N ALA A 52 -9.87 -10.04 -7.19
CA ALA A 52 -11.20 -9.91 -6.61
C ALA A 52 -11.91 -8.62 -7.08
N ILE A 53 -11.19 -7.49 -7.15
CA ILE A 53 -11.73 -6.21 -7.66
C ILE A 53 -12.07 -6.32 -9.15
N LYS A 54 -11.20 -6.92 -9.98
CA LYS A 54 -11.48 -7.16 -11.41
C LYS A 54 -12.81 -7.88 -11.60
N ASN A 55 -12.99 -8.97 -10.85
CA ASN A 55 -14.19 -9.81 -10.95
C ASN A 55 -15.43 -9.11 -10.43
N LYS A 56 -15.34 -8.41 -9.29
CA LYS A 56 -16.48 -7.72 -8.66
C LYS A 56 -17.03 -6.59 -9.52
N TYR A 57 -16.14 -5.78 -10.09
CA TYR A 57 -16.52 -4.63 -10.91
C TYR A 57 -16.62 -4.96 -12.41
N GLN A 58 -16.41 -6.22 -12.77
CA GLN A 58 -16.40 -6.71 -14.16
C GLN A 58 -15.52 -5.85 -15.07
N LEU A 59 -14.32 -5.52 -14.59
CA LEU A 59 -13.39 -4.65 -15.29
C LEU A 59 -12.84 -5.35 -16.54
N ASP A 60 -12.87 -4.65 -17.67
CA ASP A 60 -12.12 -5.07 -18.85
C ASP A 60 -10.61 -4.97 -18.61
N ASP A 61 -9.79 -5.48 -19.53
CA ASP A 61 -8.34 -5.54 -19.31
C ASP A 61 -7.69 -4.14 -19.24
N VAL A 62 -8.24 -3.14 -19.93
CA VAL A 62 -7.73 -1.76 -19.90
C VAL A 62 -8.05 -1.12 -18.56
N ASP A 63 -9.28 -1.29 -18.10
CA ASP A 63 -9.76 -0.82 -16.81
C ASP A 63 -8.99 -1.48 -15.66
N PHE A 64 -8.74 -2.77 -15.78
CA PHE A 64 -7.96 -3.50 -14.80
C PHE A 64 -6.51 -3.01 -14.76
N LEU A 65 -5.86 -2.77 -15.90
CA LEU A 65 -4.51 -2.20 -15.94
C LEU A 65 -4.43 -0.83 -15.26
N PHE A 66 -5.45 0.01 -15.43
CA PHE A 66 -5.54 1.30 -14.74
C PHE A 66 -5.59 1.12 -13.22
N ILE A 67 -6.44 0.20 -12.73
CA ILE A 67 -6.54 -0.11 -11.30
C ILE A 67 -5.23 -0.68 -10.75
N VAL A 68 -4.59 -1.62 -11.46
CA VAL A 68 -3.30 -2.19 -11.07
C VAL A 68 -2.24 -1.10 -10.92
N GLY A 69 -2.11 -0.20 -11.91
CA GLY A 69 -1.14 0.89 -11.86
C GLY A 69 -1.37 1.83 -10.68
N ALA A 70 -2.63 2.23 -10.43
CA ALA A 70 -2.99 3.09 -9.31
C ALA A 70 -2.72 2.42 -7.95
N ALA A 71 -3.08 1.14 -7.82
CA ALA A 71 -2.88 0.34 -6.63
C ALA A 71 -1.40 0.14 -6.28
N VAL A 72 -0.58 -0.23 -7.27
CA VAL A 72 0.88 -0.38 -7.09
C VAL A 72 1.51 0.95 -6.68
N GLY A 73 1.12 2.06 -7.32
CA GLY A 73 1.62 3.39 -6.97
C GLY A 73 1.29 3.78 -5.53
N LEU A 74 0.06 3.48 -5.06
CA LEU A 74 -0.34 3.68 -3.67
C LEU A 74 0.53 2.87 -2.71
N TYR A 75 0.71 1.58 -2.98
CA TYR A 75 1.48 0.66 -2.13
C TYR A 75 2.94 1.09 -2.01
N GLU A 76 3.60 1.38 -3.13
CA GLU A 76 5.00 1.85 -3.13
C GLU A 76 5.15 3.22 -2.46
N GLY A 77 4.16 4.10 -2.61
CA GLY A 77 4.10 5.36 -1.87
C GLY A 77 4.09 5.14 -0.35
N GLN A 78 3.21 4.26 0.14
CA GLN A 78 3.13 3.91 1.56
C GLN A 78 4.43 3.27 2.07
N ARG A 79 5.01 2.35 1.30
CA ARG A 79 6.28 1.66 1.62
C ARG A 79 7.44 2.65 1.74
N ASN A 80 7.53 3.60 0.82
CA ASN A 80 8.55 4.64 0.86
C ASN A 80 8.44 5.54 2.10
N VAL A 81 7.22 5.95 2.46
CA VAL A 81 6.97 6.71 3.70
C VAL A 81 7.40 5.90 4.93
N ARG A 82 7.01 4.62 5.02
CA ARG A 82 7.41 3.73 6.12
C ARG A 82 8.94 3.64 6.25
N ASN A 83 9.66 3.51 5.13
CA ASN A 83 11.12 3.45 5.12
C ASN A 83 11.79 4.76 5.58
N VAL A 84 11.22 5.91 5.20
CA VAL A 84 11.69 7.22 5.70
C VAL A 84 11.49 7.33 7.21
N VAL A 85 10.31 6.97 7.71
CA VAL A 85 9.98 7.01 9.15
C VAL A 85 10.90 6.08 9.95
N LYS A 86 11.07 4.82 9.52
CA LYS A 86 12.00 3.85 10.15
C LYS A 86 13.42 4.42 10.29
N ARG A 87 13.95 5.03 9.23
CA ARG A 87 15.28 5.67 9.25
C ARG A 87 15.35 6.82 10.24
N LYS A 88 14.33 7.68 10.29
CA LYS A 88 14.29 8.81 11.23
C LYS A 88 14.20 8.37 12.68
N ILE A 89 13.39 7.35 12.98
CA ILE A 89 13.32 6.75 14.33
C ILE A 89 14.69 6.22 14.74
N LYS A 90 15.38 5.49 13.86
CA LYS A 90 16.73 5.01 14.12
C LYS A 90 17.71 6.15 14.45
N THR A 91 17.70 7.23 13.67
CA THR A 91 18.54 8.41 13.94
C THR A 91 18.23 9.06 15.30
N VAL A 92 16.94 9.16 15.66
CA VAL A 92 16.54 9.70 16.97
C VAL A 92 17.02 8.79 18.10
N ASN A 93 16.86 7.47 17.97
CA ASN A 93 17.33 6.50 18.97
C ASN A 93 18.85 6.55 19.15
N GLU A 94 19.61 6.65 18.06
CA GLU A 94 21.07 6.83 18.09
C GLU A 94 21.44 8.14 18.80
N PHE A 95 20.75 9.25 18.51
CA PHE A 95 20.98 10.54 19.17
C PHE A 95 20.69 10.47 20.67
N VAL A 96 19.51 9.98 21.06
CA VAL A 96 19.12 9.80 22.46
C VAL A 96 20.13 8.93 23.20
N SER A 97 20.56 7.81 22.60
CA SER A 97 21.56 6.91 23.19
C SER A 97 22.92 7.61 23.37
N SER A 98 23.31 8.49 22.44
CA SER A 98 24.55 9.27 22.53
C SER A 98 24.53 10.35 23.62
N VAL A 99 23.34 10.89 23.93
CA VAL A 99 23.13 11.90 24.97
C VAL A 99 23.00 11.27 26.35
N ILE A 100 22.25 10.16 26.46
CA ILE A 100 22.02 9.46 27.74
C ILE A 100 23.23 8.59 28.13
N GLY A 101 23.92 7.96 27.18
CA GLY A 101 25.12 7.14 27.42
C GLY A 101 26.38 7.92 27.79
N LYS A 102 26.30 9.25 27.94
CA LYS A 102 27.41 10.13 28.35
C LYS A 102 27.42 10.46 29.86
N LYS A 103 26.83 9.62 30.70
CA LYS A 103 26.98 9.67 32.16
C LYS A 103 27.61 8.41 32.71
#